data_AF-A0A4S9WWC8-F1
#
_entry.id   AF-A0A4S9WWC8-F1
#
_cell.length_a   1.000
_cell.length_b   1.000
_cell.length_c   1.000
_cell.angle_alpha   90.00
_cell.angle_beta   90.00
_cell.angle_gamma   90.00
#
_symmetry.space_group_name_H-M   'P 1'
#
loop_
_entity.id
_entity.type
_entity.pdbx_description
1 polymer ?
#
loop_
_entity_poly.entity_id
_entity_poly.type
_entity_poly.pdbx_seq_one_letter_code
_entity_poly.pdbx_strand_id
1 'polypeptide(L)'
;MEALTATVKQLTEILAQVGASLAAATQKLEQTTKSLLSSEESLTSTKELLASKEEELASTKEELASNKESLGSTKKELASTNEDLTLGNQSLTSVKELLVSTEEKLASANQSLASTKEKLEQTTSALTQSHMNTVDMLNAQIKLRNEDIIMARTTMAESEWDREDLDEQIRGVADVPDKLRKRLSVVSNEVCSNVADTMAALSWRIARWEERNKETIASIRDLESQLES
;
A
#
# COMPACT_ATOMS: atom_id res chain seq x y z
N MET A 1 -132.27 73.53 -24.22
CA MET A 1 -131.07 74.19 -23.67
C MET A 1 -130.43 73.34 -22.58
N GLU A 2 -131.15 72.93 -21.53
CA GLU A 2 -130.59 72.16 -20.40
C GLU A 2 -129.95 70.81 -20.76
N ALA A 3 -130.56 70.01 -21.65
CA ALA A 3 -130.01 68.70 -22.06
C ALA A 3 -128.66 68.82 -22.79
N LEU A 4 -128.50 69.85 -23.62
CA LEU A 4 -127.25 70.12 -24.33
C LEU A 4 -126.15 70.53 -23.33
N THR A 5 -126.48 71.38 -22.35
CA THR A 5 -125.57 71.79 -21.28
C THR A 5 -125.11 70.61 -20.42
N ALA A 6 -126.01 69.65 -20.11
CA ALA A 6 -125.67 68.43 -19.38
C ALA A 6 -124.72 67.52 -20.18
N THR A 7 -124.97 67.33 -21.47
CA THR A 7 -124.07 66.55 -22.34
C THR A 7 -122.71 67.20 -22.52
N VAL A 8 -122.64 68.53 -22.66
CA VAL A 8 -121.36 69.26 -22.74
C VAL A 8 -120.58 69.10 -21.43
N LYS A 9 -121.25 69.19 -20.26
CA LYS A 9 -120.64 68.97 -18.95
C LYS A 9 -120.08 67.55 -18.80
N GLN A 10 -120.85 66.53 -19.19
CA GLN A 10 -120.40 65.14 -19.17
C GLN A 10 -119.21 64.91 -20.10
N LEU A 11 -119.25 65.45 -21.32
CA LEU A 11 -118.14 65.34 -22.27
C LEU A 11 -116.88 66.03 -21.74
N THR A 12 -117.00 67.21 -21.11
CA THR A 12 -115.84 67.89 -20.49
C THR A 12 -115.24 67.09 -19.33
N GLU A 13 -116.07 66.39 -18.56
CA GLU A 13 -115.62 65.56 -17.43
C GLU A 13 -114.95 64.26 -17.91
N ILE A 14 -115.48 63.63 -18.97
CA ILE A 14 -114.84 62.50 -19.66
C ILE A 14 -113.50 62.92 -20.26
N LEU A 15 -113.43 64.08 -20.92
CA LEU A 15 -112.18 64.61 -21.49
C LEU A 15 -111.13 64.86 -20.41
N ALA A 16 -111.54 65.41 -19.26
CA ALA A 16 -110.66 65.59 -18.11
C ALA A 16 -110.17 64.25 -17.53
N GLN A 17 -111.06 63.25 -17.39
CA GLN A 17 -110.72 61.92 -16.90
C GLN A 17 -109.76 61.17 -17.84
N VAL A 18 -109.99 61.28 -19.16
CA VAL A 18 -109.10 60.71 -20.19
C VAL A 18 -107.74 61.43 -20.16
N GLY A 19 -107.71 62.75 -20.02
CA GLY A 19 -106.49 63.54 -19.87
C GLY A 19 -105.67 63.15 -18.64
N ALA A 20 -106.33 62.98 -17.49
CA ALA A 20 -105.70 62.52 -16.25
C ALA A 20 -105.16 61.08 -16.39
N SER A 21 -105.92 60.18 -17.03
CA SER A 21 -105.50 58.80 -17.28
C SER A 21 -104.31 58.72 -18.22
N LEU A 22 -104.28 59.56 -19.26
CA LEU A 22 -103.14 59.67 -20.18
C LEU A 22 -101.90 60.20 -19.46
N ALA A 23 -102.03 61.24 -18.64
CA ALA A 23 -100.92 61.78 -17.85
C ALA A 23 -100.34 60.73 -16.89
N ALA A 24 -101.19 59.96 -16.20
CA ALA A 24 -100.77 58.87 -15.34
C ALA A 24 -100.06 57.75 -16.12
N ALA A 25 -100.56 57.40 -17.32
CA ALA A 25 -99.92 56.42 -18.18
C ALA A 25 -98.53 56.89 -18.67
N THR A 26 -98.40 58.16 -19.06
CA THR A 26 -97.13 58.77 -19.45
C THR A 26 -96.12 58.76 -18.31
N GLN A 27 -96.54 59.13 -17.10
CA GLN A 27 -95.67 59.10 -15.93
C GLN A 27 -95.19 57.68 -15.59
N LYS A 28 -96.08 56.69 -15.70
CA LYS A 28 -95.73 55.28 -15.48
C LYS A 28 -94.77 54.75 -16.54
N LEU A 29 -94.95 55.16 -17.80
CA LEU A 29 -94.02 54.84 -18.88
C LEU A 29 -92.64 55.43 -18.60
N GLU A 30 -92.55 56.71 -18.25
CA GLU A 30 -91.28 57.36 -17.87
C GLU A 30 -90.56 56.65 -16.71
N GLN A 31 -91.30 56.27 -15.66
CA GLN A 31 -90.75 55.50 -14.55
C GLN A 31 -90.22 54.15 -15.01
N THR A 32 -90.98 53.44 -15.85
CA THR A 32 -90.58 52.14 -16.39
C THR A 32 -89.32 52.26 -17.26
N THR A 33 -89.23 53.29 -18.11
CA THR A 33 -88.05 53.57 -18.94
C THR A 33 -86.83 53.86 -18.08
N LYS A 34 -86.95 54.66 -17.02
CA LYS A 34 -85.85 54.93 -16.08
C LYS A 34 -85.37 53.66 -15.38
N SER A 35 -86.30 52.82 -14.91
CA SER A 35 -85.97 51.54 -14.30
C SER A 35 -85.27 50.59 -15.28
N LEU A 36 -85.71 50.55 -16.54
CA LEU A 36 -85.09 49.72 -17.57
C LEU A 36 -83.66 50.18 -17.87
N LEU A 37 -83.44 51.49 -18.06
CA LEU A 37 -82.09 52.04 -18.27
C LEU A 37 -81.15 51.73 -17.10
N SER A 38 -81.61 51.90 -15.87
CA SER A 38 -80.82 51.54 -14.68
C SER A 38 -80.50 50.04 -14.61
N SER A 39 -81.44 49.18 -15.04
CA SER A 39 -81.21 47.74 -15.14
C SER A 39 -80.21 47.39 -16.25
N GLU A 40 -80.24 48.08 -17.39
CA GLU A 40 -79.28 47.91 -18.47
C GLU A 40 -77.87 48.32 -18.04
N GLU A 41 -77.70 49.49 -17.40
CA GLU A 41 -76.42 49.92 -16.84
C GLU A 41 -75.86 48.89 -15.86
N SER A 42 -76.70 48.39 -14.95
CA SER A 42 -76.31 47.36 -13.96
C SER A 42 -75.89 46.05 -14.63
N LEU A 43 -76.60 45.62 -15.68
CA LEU A 43 -76.26 44.43 -16.45
C LEU A 43 -74.93 44.61 -17.20
N THR A 44 -74.69 45.81 -17.73
CA THR A 44 -73.46 46.13 -18.46
C THR A 44 -72.25 46.10 -17.53
N SER A 45 -72.36 46.72 -16.35
CA SER A 45 -71.33 46.65 -15.30
C SER A 45 -71.07 45.22 -14.82
N THR A 46 -72.11 44.41 -14.68
CA THR A 46 -71.96 42.99 -14.29
C THR A 46 -71.21 42.19 -15.36
N LYS A 47 -71.47 42.44 -16.65
CA LYS A 47 -70.75 41.79 -17.76
C LYS A 47 -69.28 42.16 -17.80
N GLU A 48 -68.94 43.43 -17.59
CA GLU A 48 -67.55 43.89 -17.52
C GLU A 48 -66.80 43.24 -16.36
N LEU A 49 -67.43 43.18 -15.18
CA LEU A 49 -66.84 42.52 -14.01
C LEU A 49 -66.64 41.02 -14.23
N LEU A 50 -67.59 40.35 -14.89
CA LEU A 50 -67.46 38.94 -15.25
C LEU A 50 -66.29 38.71 -16.22
N ALA A 51 -66.18 39.53 -17.26
CA ALA A 51 -65.07 39.43 -18.23
C ALA A 51 -63.70 39.64 -17.56
N SER A 52 -63.59 40.61 -16.66
CA SER A 52 -62.37 40.82 -15.86
C SER A 52 -62.02 39.61 -14.98
N LYS A 53 -63.03 38.98 -14.36
CA LYS A 53 -62.81 37.76 -13.56
C LYS A 53 -62.43 36.55 -14.41
N GLU A 54 -62.94 36.43 -15.63
CA GLU A 54 -62.54 35.39 -16.57
C GLU A 54 -61.09 35.55 -17.01
N GLU A 55 -60.62 36.79 -17.23
CA GLU A 55 -59.22 37.09 -17.57
C GLU A 55 -58.27 36.77 -16.39
N GLU A 56 -58.63 37.19 -15.16
CA GLU A 56 -57.88 36.82 -13.95
C GLU A 56 -57.79 35.30 -13.77
N LEU A 57 -58.88 34.57 -14.03
CA LEU A 57 -58.90 33.11 -13.95
C LEU A 57 -58.04 32.45 -15.03
N ALA A 58 -57.99 33.02 -16.24
CA ALA A 58 -57.12 32.52 -17.31
C ALA A 58 -55.63 32.71 -16.94
N SER A 59 -55.26 33.91 -16.47
CA SER A 59 -53.89 34.21 -16.03
C SER A 59 -53.43 33.29 -14.89
N THR A 60 -54.26 33.10 -13.86
CA THR A 60 -53.93 32.19 -12.75
C THR A 60 -53.80 30.73 -13.18
N LYS A 61 -54.54 30.28 -14.21
CA LYS A 61 -54.37 28.93 -14.78
C LYS A 61 -53.04 28.78 -15.51
N GLU A 62 -52.61 29.81 -16.24
CA GLU A 62 -51.32 29.81 -16.93
C GLU A 62 -50.15 29.79 -15.93
N GLU A 63 -50.20 30.63 -14.90
CA GLU A 63 -49.21 30.63 -13.81
C GLU A 63 -49.13 29.26 -13.12
N LEU A 64 -50.27 28.63 -12.83
CA LEU A 64 -50.31 27.30 -12.22
C LEU A 64 -49.70 26.23 -13.14
N ALA A 65 -49.94 26.31 -14.44
CA ALA A 65 -49.36 25.39 -15.42
C ALA A 65 -47.82 25.54 -15.49
N SER A 66 -47.33 26.78 -15.54
CA SER A 66 -45.89 27.10 -15.54
C SER A 66 -45.20 26.60 -14.26
N ASN A 67 -45.82 26.83 -13.09
CA ASN A 67 -45.30 26.35 -11.81
C ASN A 67 -45.26 24.81 -11.75
N LYS A 68 -46.25 24.14 -12.33
CA LYS A 68 -46.27 22.67 -12.40
C LYS A 68 -45.16 22.11 -13.27
N GLU A 69 -44.88 22.76 -14.40
CA GLU A 69 -43.76 22.39 -15.29
C GLU A 69 -42.41 22.59 -14.59
N SER A 70 -42.21 23.77 -13.97
CA SER A 70 -41.01 24.09 -13.20
C SER A 70 -40.75 23.07 -12.08
N LEU A 71 -41.77 22.73 -11.30
CA LEU A 71 -41.68 21.70 -10.27
C LEU A 71 -41.34 20.31 -10.84
N GLY A 72 -41.85 19.99 -12.03
CA GLY A 72 -41.51 18.76 -12.75
C GLY A 72 -40.02 18.71 -13.12
N SER A 73 -39.49 19.81 -13.65
CA SER A 73 -38.06 19.95 -13.98
C SER A 73 -37.18 19.83 -12.75
N THR A 74 -37.49 20.52 -11.65
CA THR A 74 -36.73 20.41 -10.39
C THR A 74 -36.74 18.98 -9.85
N LYS A 75 -37.86 18.26 -9.92
CA LYS A 75 -37.92 16.86 -9.50
C LYS A 75 -37.00 15.96 -10.31
N LYS A 76 -36.90 16.20 -11.63
CA LYS A 76 -36.03 15.43 -12.52
C LYS A 76 -34.55 15.70 -12.23
N GLU A 77 -34.17 16.95 -12.02
CA GLU A 77 -32.79 17.33 -11.64
C GLU A 77 -32.40 16.75 -10.28
N LEU A 78 -33.30 16.78 -9.31
CA LEU A 78 -33.08 16.18 -8.00
C LEU A 78 -32.88 14.65 -8.09
N ALA A 79 -33.69 13.97 -8.91
CA ALA A 79 -33.53 12.54 -9.15
C ALA A 79 -32.17 12.20 -9.77
N SER A 80 -31.76 12.95 -10.80
CA SER A 80 -30.43 12.80 -11.44
C SER A 80 -29.29 13.00 -10.45
N THR A 81 -29.38 14.06 -9.63
CA THR A 81 -28.36 14.34 -8.60
C THR A 81 -28.27 13.22 -7.56
N ASN A 82 -29.40 12.62 -7.20
CA ASN A 82 -29.44 11.51 -6.26
C ASN A 82 -28.85 10.21 -6.84
N GLU A 83 -29.05 9.96 -8.14
CA GLU A 83 -28.40 8.85 -8.87
C GLU A 83 -26.88 9.05 -8.90
N ASP A 84 -26.40 10.26 -9.24
CA ASP A 84 -24.97 10.59 -9.25
C ASP A 84 -24.33 10.42 -7.87
N LEU A 85 -25.00 10.88 -6.80
CA LEU A 85 -24.55 10.67 -5.43
C LEU A 85 -24.48 9.19 -5.05
N THR A 86 -25.43 8.38 -5.51
CA THR A 86 -25.43 6.94 -5.25
C THR A 86 -24.25 6.26 -5.94
N LEU A 87 -23.98 6.59 -7.20
CA LEU A 87 -22.82 6.08 -7.95
C LEU A 87 -21.50 6.54 -7.31
N GLY A 88 -21.41 7.80 -6.89
CA GLY A 88 -20.25 8.32 -6.17
C GLY A 88 -19.97 7.56 -4.87
N ASN A 89 -21.00 7.26 -4.09
CA ASN A 89 -20.88 6.47 -2.86
C ASN A 89 -20.44 5.03 -3.13
N GLN A 90 -20.94 4.39 -4.19
CA GLN A 90 -20.50 3.05 -4.58
C GLN A 90 -19.02 3.03 -4.99
N SER A 91 -18.58 4.02 -5.77
CA SER A 91 -17.18 4.19 -6.16
C SER A 91 -16.28 4.39 -4.93
N LEU A 92 -16.70 5.24 -3.98
CA LEU A 92 -15.95 5.47 -2.75
C LEU A 92 -15.81 4.20 -1.89
N THR A 93 -16.86 3.39 -1.79
CA THR A 93 -16.81 2.09 -1.09
C THR A 93 -15.82 1.15 -1.77
N SER A 94 -15.85 1.04 -3.10
CA SER A 94 -14.90 0.19 -3.85
C SER A 94 -13.44 0.63 -3.64
N VAL A 95 -13.17 1.94 -3.65
CA VAL A 95 -11.83 2.47 -3.37
C VAL A 95 -11.37 2.13 -1.95
N LYS A 96 -12.27 2.20 -0.95
CA LYS A 96 -11.94 1.81 0.43
C LYS A 96 -11.59 0.32 0.54
N GLU A 97 -12.33 -0.55 -0.14
CA GLU A 97 -12.03 -1.99 -0.15
C GLU A 97 -10.68 -2.29 -0.80
N LEU A 98 -10.35 -1.61 -1.91
CA LEU A 98 -9.04 -1.73 -2.56
C LEU A 98 -7.89 -1.25 -1.67
N LEU A 99 -8.11 -0.17 -0.91
CA LEU A 99 -7.12 0.34 0.03
C LEU A 99 -6.83 -0.68 1.13
N VAL A 100 -7.87 -1.23 1.77
CA VAL A 100 -7.72 -2.27 2.80
C VAL A 100 -6.97 -3.49 2.25
N SER A 101 -7.33 -3.97 1.06
CA SER A 101 -6.62 -5.10 0.42
C SER A 101 -5.14 -4.80 0.15
N THR A 102 -4.82 -3.55 -0.18
CA THR A 102 -3.44 -3.11 -0.41
C THR A 102 -2.64 -3.06 0.89
N GLU A 103 -3.25 -2.56 1.98
CA GLU A 103 -2.65 -2.54 3.31
C GLU A 103 -2.34 -3.97 3.81
N GLU A 104 -3.25 -4.92 3.63
CA GLU A 104 -3.06 -6.33 4.01
C GLU A 104 -1.89 -6.98 3.23
N LYS A 105 -1.79 -6.70 1.92
CA LYS A 105 -0.67 -7.18 1.09
C LYS A 105 0.66 -6.58 1.55
N LEU A 106 0.68 -5.29 1.87
CA LEU A 106 1.88 -4.61 2.36
C LEU A 106 2.33 -5.18 3.73
N ALA A 107 1.39 -5.42 4.64
CA ALA A 107 1.67 -6.05 5.94
C ALA A 107 2.28 -7.45 5.77
N SER A 108 1.70 -8.26 4.87
CA SER A 108 2.20 -9.60 4.55
C SER A 108 3.62 -9.57 3.95
N ALA A 109 3.88 -8.63 3.03
CA ALA A 109 5.20 -8.45 2.44
C ALA A 109 6.26 -8.04 3.50
N ASN A 110 5.90 -7.14 4.41
CA ASN A 110 6.77 -6.72 5.51
C ASN A 110 7.10 -7.87 6.46
N GLN A 111 6.12 -8.72 6.78
CA GLN A 111 6.36 -9.92 7.59
C GLN A 111 7.32 -10.89 6.89
N SER A 112 7.12 -11.13 5.58
CA SER A 112 8.01 -11.99 4.80
C SER A 112 9.44 -11.44 4.73
N LEU A 113 9.59 -10.11 4.61
CA LEU A 113 10.89 -9.45 4.62
C LEU A 113 11.58 -9.60 5.98
N ALA A 114 10.85 -9.41 7.07
CA ALA A 114 11.37 -9.60 8.43
C ALA A 114 11.87 -11.05 8.64
N SER A 115 11.09 -12.06 8.26
CA SER A 115 11.52 -13.45 8.33
C SER A 115 12.73 -13.77 7.45
N THR A 116 12.84 -13.12 6.29
CA THR A 116 14.02 -13.30 5.41
C THR A 116 15.26 -12.68 6.03
N LYS A 117 15.13 -11.50 6.64
CA LYS A 117 16.22 -10.84 7.38
C LYS A 117 16.71 -11.69 8.54
N GLU A 118 15.79 -12.26 9.33
CA GLU A 118 16.12 -13.16 10.43
C GLU A 118 16.88 -14.41 9.95
N LYS A 119 16.41 -15.05 8.87
CA LYS A 119 17.12 -16.20 8.27
C LYS A 119 18.51 -15.83 7.76
N LEU A 120 18.66 -14.64 7.17
CA LEU A 120 19.95 -14.14 6.74
C LEU A 120 20.90 -13.98 7.93
N GLU A 121 20.44 -13.35 9.01
CA GLU A 121 21.22 -13.15 10.24
C GLU A 121 21.60 -14.48 10.93
N GLN A 122 20.69 -15.46 10.92
CA GLN A 122 20.99 -16.82 11.39
C GLN A 122 22.05 -17.50 10.52
N THR A 123 21.96 -17.35 9.20
CA THR A 123 22.92 -17.95 8.26
C THR A 123 24.30 -17.30 8.37
N THR A 124 24.36 -15.98 8.49
CA THR A 124 25.63 -15.26 8.71
C THR A 124 26.26 -15.68 10.03
N SER A 125 25.47 -15.75 11.12
CA SER A 125 25.97 -16.20 12.42
C SER A 125 26.49 -17.64 12.38
N ALA A 126 25.78 -18.54 11.71
CA ALA A 126 26.21 -19.93 11.54
C ALA A 126 27.50 -20.03 10.70
N LEU A 127 27.63 -19.22 9.65
CA LEU A 127 28.83 -19.16 8.81
C LEU A 127 30.03 -18.65 9.61
N THR A 128 29.87 -17.53 10.33
CA THR A 128 30.89 -16.98 11.24
C THR A 128 31.34 -18.03 12.25
N GLN A 129 30.40 -18.73 12.90
CA GLN A 129 30.74 -19.78 13.86
C GLN A 129 31.50 -20.94 13.19
N SER A 130 31.11 -21.34 11.98
CA SER A 130 31.82 -22.39 11.23
C SER A 130 33.25 -21.98 10.86
N HIS A 131 33.46 -20.72 10.47
CA HIS A 131 34.79 -20.18 10.19
C HIS A 131 35.65 -20.19 11.46
N MET A 132 35.13 -19.69 12.58
CA MET A 132 35.83 -19.72 13.87
C MET A 132 36.23 -21.15 14.27
N ASN A 133 35.29 -22.11 14.20
CA ASN A 133 35.58 -23.52 14.52
C ASN A 133 36.68 -24.10 13.62
N THR A 134 36.70 -23.70 12.35
CA THR A 134 37.72 -24.15 11.38
C THR A 134 39.08 -23.57 11.72
N VAL A 135 39.15 -22.27 12.03
CA VAL A 135 40.38 -21.60 12.47
C VAL A 135 40.93 -22.25 13.74
N ASP A 136 40.08 -22.48 14.75
CA ASP A 136 40.47 -23.13 16.01
C ASP A 136 41.04 -24.54 15.76
N MET A 137 40.37 -25.34 14.92
CA MET A 137 40.82 -26.66 14.54
C MET A 137 42.19 -26.63 13.83
N LEU A 138 42.36 -25.74 12.84
CA LEU A 138 43.62 -25.63 12.10
C LEU A 138 44.75 -25.16 13.03
N ASN A 139 44.51 -24.18 13.90
CA ASN A 139 45.47 -23.72 14.90
C ASN A 139 45.90 -24.85 15.85
N ALA A 140 44.96 -25.67 16.32
CA ALA A 140 45.27 -26.84 17.14
C ALA A 140 46.13 -27.89 16.39
N GLN A 141 45.82 -28.15 15.12
CA GLN A 141 46.61 -29.06 14.28
C GLN A 141 48.04 -28.53 14.03
N ILE A 142 48.19 -27.23 13.77
CA ILE A 142 49.50 -26.59 13.61
C ILE A 142 50.32 -26.73 14.90
N LYS A 143 49.71 -26.48 16.06
CA LYS A 143 50.38 -26.59 17.35
C LYS A 143 50.93 -28.00 17.58
N LEU A 144 50.09 -29.03 17.46
CA LEU A 144 50.50 -30.43 17.65
C LEU A 144 51.63 -30.83 16.69
N ARG A 145 51.53 -30.43 15.42
CA ARG A 145 52.57 -30.73 14.43
C ARG A 145 53.87 -29.99 14.69
N ASN A 146 53.81 -28.76 15.19
CA ASN A 146 55.02 -28.03 15.59
C ASN A 146 55.71 -28.75 16.76
N GLU A 147 54.96 -29.28 17.73
CA GLU A 147 55.49 -30.12 18.80
C GLU A 147 56.17 -31.38 18.24
N ASP A 148 55.53 -32.09 17.29
CA ASP A 148 56.12 -33.25 16.61
C ASP A 148 57.41 -32.90 15.84
N ILE A 149 57.45 -31.75 15.16
CA ILE A 149 58.63 -31.27 14.42
C ILE A 149 59.78 -30.98 15.39
N ILE A 150 59.50 -30.32 16.52
CA ILE A 150 60.51 -30.05 17.55
C ILE A 150 61.09 -31.38 18.06
N MET A 151 60.24 -32.34 18.41
CA MET A 151 60.68 -33.66 18.85
C MET A 151 61.55 -34.36 17.80
N ALA A 152 61.12 -34.37 16.53
CA ALA A 152 61.87 -34.98 15.45
C ALA A 152 63.24 -34.30 15.24
N ARG A 153 63.30 -32.97 15.31
CA ARG A 153 64.57 -32.22 15.24
C ARG A 153 65.51 -32.52 16.40
N THR A 154 64.98 -32.63 17.62
CA THR A 154 65.78 -33.01 18.79
C THR A 154 66.35 -34.41 18.62
N THR A 155 65.55 -35.39 18.22
CA THR A 155 66.02 -36.77 17.95
C THR A 155 67.06 -36.81 16.83
N MET A 156 66.91 -35.98 15.79
CA MET A 156 67.91 -35.84 14.73
C MET A 156 69.24 -35.31 15.28
N ALA A 157 69.21 -34.26 16.11
CA ALA A 157 70.41 -33.68 16.70
C ALA A 157 71.11 -34.64 17.68
N GLU A 158 70.34 -35.38 18.49
CA GLU A 158 70.87 -36.44 19.36
C GLU A 158 71.54 -37.55 18.55
N SER A 159 70.91 -38.00 17.46
CA SER A 159 71.47 -39.03 16.57
C SER A 159 72.74 -38.57 15.83
N GLU A 160 72.86 -37.26 15.56
CA GLU A 160 74.06 -36.65 14.98
C GLU A 160 75.20 -36.59 16.00
N TRP A 161 74.89 -36.20 17.25
CA TRP A 161 75.85 -36.22 18.35
C TRP A 161 76.35 -37.64 18.67
N ASP A 162 75.45 -38.63 18.73
CA ASP A 162 75.79 -40.05 18.92
C ASP A 162 76.70 -40.57 17.79
N ARG A 163 76.53 -40.07 16.55
CA ARG A 163 77.39 -40.43 15.41
C ARG A 163 78.79 -39.84 15.57
N GLU A 164 78.90 -38.57 15.98
CA GLU A 164 80.18 -37.90 16.22
C GLU A 164 80.95 -38.57 17.37
N ASP A 165 80.27 -38.90 18.48
CA ASP A 165 80.85 -39.60 19.62
C ASP A 165 81.34 -41.01 19.24
N LEU A 166 80.54 -41.77 18.48
CA LEU A 166 80.95 -43.10 18.01
C LEU A 166 82.20 -43.04 17.11
N ASP A 167 82.30 -42.05 16.21
CA ASP A 167 83.46 -41.87 15.35
C ASP A 167 84.72 -41.47 16.16
N GLU A 168 84.56 -40.64 17.18
CA GLU A 168 85.63 -40.27 18.10
C GLU A 168 86.11 -41.47 18.94
N GLN A 169 85.19 -42.26 19.50
CA GLN A 169 85.50 -43.49 20.23
C GLN A 169 86.26 -44.50 19.36
N ILE A 170 85.87 -44.69 18.09
CA ILE A 170 86.55 -45.60 17.16
C ILE A 170 87.98 -45.10 16.82
N ARG A 171 88.17 -43.79 16.70
CA ARG A 171 89.48 -43.15 16.40
C ARG A 171 90.45 -43.20 17.58
N GLY A 172 89.93 -43.14 18.81
CA GLY A 172 90.71 -43.12 20.05
C GLY A 172 91.33 -44.45 20.49
N VAL A 173 90.93 -45.60 19.92
CA VAL A 173 91.44 -46.91 20.35
C VAL A 173 92.79 -47.26 19.68
N ALA A 174 93.89 -46.92 20.37
CA ALA A 174 95.26 -47.10 19.87
C ALA A 174 95.73 -48.57 19.76
N ASP A 175 95.13 -49.52 20.50
CA ASP A 175 95.67 -50.87 20.71
C ASP A 175 94.77 -52.01 20.14
N VAL A 176 94.03 -51.72 19.06
CA VAL A 176 93.16 -52.72 18.38
C VAL A 176 93.91 -53.40 17.22
N PRO A 177 93.94 -54.75 17.14
CA PRO A 177 94.46 -55.47 15.98
C PRO A 177 93.79 -55.04 14.67
N ASP A 178 94.57 -54.84 13.61
CA ASP A 178 94.09 -54.29 12.32
C ASP A 178 92.87 -55.02 11.72
N LYS A 179 92.77 -56.34 11.95
CA LYS A 179 91.66 -57.16 11.47
C LYS A 179 90.33 -56.82 12.18
N LEU A 180 90.38 -56.49 13.47
CA LEU A 180 89.21 -56.07 14.24
C LEU A 180 88.84 -54.62 13.93
N ARG A 181 89.84 -53.73 13.78
CA ARG A 181 89.65 -52.34 13.34
C ARG A 181 88.90 -52.27 12.01
N LYS A 182 89.29 -53.10 11.03
CA LYS A 182 88.61 -53.17 9.73
C LYS A 182 87.15 -53.63 9.85
N ARG A 183 86.86 -54.64 10.68
CA ARG A 183 85.48 -55.11 10.91
C ARG A 183 84.62 -54.06 11.63
N LEU A 184 85.19 -53.36 12.61
CA LEU A 184 84.52 -52.29 13.35
C LEU A 184 84.17 -51.12 12.43
N SER A 185 85.08 -50.75 11.52
CA SER A 185 84.82 -49.70 10.52
C SER A 185 83.68 -50.05 9.57
N VAL A 186 83.55 -51.32 9.16
CA VAL A 186 82.45 -51.76 8.29
C VAL A 186 81.11 -51.67 9.03
N VAL A 187 81.05 -52.16 10.26
CA VAL A 187 79.82 -52.11 11.07
C VAL A 187 79.43 -50.66 11.41
N SER A 188 80.40 -49.82 11.75
CA SER A 188 80.18 -48.39 11.99
C SER A 188 79.66 -47.69 10.72
N ASN A 189 80.26 -47.93 9.56
CA ASN A 189 79.79 -47.36 8.29
C ASN A 189 78.36 -47.81 7.96
N GLU A 190 78.00 -49.07 8.21
CA GLU A 190 76.64 -49.59 8.00
C GLU A 190 75.62 -48.90 8.93
N VAL A 191 75.96 -48.75 10.22
CA VAL A 191 75.12 -48.05 11.20
C VAL A 191 74.98 -46.57 10.83
N CYS A 192 76.08 -45.89 10.49
CA CYS A 192 76.07 -44.49 10.07
C CYS A 192 75.25 -44.28 8.79
N SER A 193 75.33 -45.18 7.82
CA SER A 193 74.51 -45.13 6.59
C SER A 193 73.02 -45.27 6.90
N ASN A 194 72.65 -46.24 7.73
CA ASN A 194 71.25 -46.46 8.11
C ASN A 194 70.68 -45.26 8.91
N VAL A 195 71.47 -44.68 9.82
CA VAL A 195 71.09 -43.44 10.53
C VAL A 195 70.98 -42.28 9.54
N ALA A 196 71.92 -42.12 8.60
CA ALA A 196 71.85 -41.05 7.59
C ALA A 196 70.59 -41.15 6.70
N ASP A 197 70.22 -42.35 6.26
CA ASP A 197 69.02 -42.58 5.44
C ASP A 197 67.74 -42.27 6.21
N THR A 198 67.66 -42.68 7.49
CA THR A 198 66.51 -42.36 8.35
C THR A 198 66.42 -40.86 8.66
N MET A 199 67.55 -40.18 8.90
CA MET A 199 67.58 -38.72 9.11
C MET A 199 67.22 -37.95 7.84
N ALA A 200 67.67 -38.40 6.67
CA ALA A 200 67.29 -37.80 5.39
C ALA A 200 65.77 -37.93 5.13
N ALA A 201 65.19 -39.09 5.44
CA ALA A 201 63.75 -39.30 5.35
C ALA A 201 62.96 -38.41 6.32
N LEU A 202 63.44 -38.24 7.57
CA LEU A 202 62.83 -37.33 8.55
C LEU A 202 62.95 -35.87 8.11
N SER A 203 64.12 -35.44 7.65
CA SER A 203 64.38 -34.08 7.15
C SER A 203 63.45 -33.72 6.00
N TRP A 204 63.30 -34.62 5.02
CA TRP A 204 62.37 -34.42 3.91
C TRP A 204 60.90 -34.34 4.36
N ARG A 205 60.49 -35.17 5.34
CA ARG A 205 59.15 -35.10 5.92
C ARG A 205 58.93 -33.75 6.60
N ILE A 206 59.88 -33.27 7.41
CA ILE A 206 59.82 -31.96 8.07
C ILE A 206 59.65 -30.83 7.04
N ALA A 207 60.49 -30.79 6.00
CA ALA A 207 60.43 -29.75 4.98
C ALA A 207 59.06 -29.71 4.26
N ARG A 208 58.51 -30.89 3.93
CA ARG A 208 57.16 -31.00 3.36
C ARG A 208 56.08 -30.48 4.31
N TRP A 209 56.21 -30.76 5.61
CA TRP A 209 55.25 -30.27 6.60
C TRP A 209 55.31 -28.76 6.79
N GLU A 210 56.52 -28.19 6.84
CA GLU A 210 56.71 -26.73 6.95
C GLU A 210 56.06 -26.00 5.78
N GLU A 211 56.17 -26.55 4.56
CA GLU A 211 55.50 -25.96 3.39
C GLU A 211 53.98 -25.99 3.53
N ARG A 212 53.42 -27.15 3.93
CA ARG A 212 51.98 -27.27 4.17
C ARG A 212 51.49 -26.41 5.33
N ASN A 213 52.35 -26.13 6.31
CA ASN A 213 52.05 -25.24 7.42
C ASN A 213 51.90 -23.79 6.94
N LYS A 214 52.79 -23.32 6.04
CA LYS A 214 52.66 -21.99 5.42
C LYS A 214 51.34 -21.85 4.67
N GLU A 215 50.95 -22.86 3.90
CA GLU A 215 49.66 -22.89 3.19
C GLU A 215 48.48 -22.79 4.18
N THR A 216 48.53 -23.59 5.26
CA THR A 216 47.47 -23.61 6.28
C THR A 216 47.35 -22.27 7.01
N ILE A 217 48.48 -21.63 7.35
CA ILE A 217 48.52 -20.30 7.96
C ILE A 217 47.94 -19.24 7.01
N ALA A 218 48.21 -19.36 5.70
CA ALA A 218 47.61 -18.47 4.72
C ALA A 218 46.08 -18.65 4.65
N SER A 219 45.57 -19.88 4.70
CA SER A 219 44.14 -20.16 4.77
C SER A 219 43.48 -19.63 6.05
N ILE A 220 44.14 -19.75 7.20
CA ILE A 220 43.65 -19.16 8.46
C ILE A 220 43.52 -17.65 8.33
N ARG A 221 44.56 -16.96 7.83
CA ARG A 221 44.55 -15.51 7.64
C ARG A 221 43.41 -15.05 6.72
N ASP A 222 43.13 -15.80 5.66
CA ASP A 222 42.01 -15.51 4.76
C ASP A 222 40.65 -15.64 5.48
N LEU A 223 40.45 -16.71 6.25
CA LEU A 223 39.24 -16.90 7.06
C LEU A 223 39.06 -15.82 8.14
N GLU A 224 40.14 -15.41 8.80
CA GLU A 224 40.14 -14.33 9.78
C GLU A 224 39.78 -12.99 9.12
N SER A 225 40.33 -12.69 7.94
CA SER A 225 39.95 -11.48 7.18
C SER A 225 38.47 -11.48 6.78
N GLN A 226 37.89 -12.66 6.50
CA GLN A 226 36.45 -12.80 6.20
C GLN A 226 35.56 -12.63 7.45
N LEU A 227 36.10 -12.82 8.66
CA LEU A 227 35.39 -12.60 9.92
C LEU A 227 35.38 -11.11 10.32
N GLU A 228 36.36 -10.34 9.88
CA GLU A 228 36.51 -8.91 10.19
C GLU A 228 35.74 -7.98 9.22
N SER A 229 35.32 -8.48 8.07
CA SER A 229 34.57 -7.75 7.03
C SER A 229 33.06 -7.79 7.23
#